data_AF-A0A378WCM1-F1
#
_entry.id   AF-A0A378WCM1-F1
#
_cell.length_a   1.000
_cell.length_b   1.000
_cell.length_c   1.000
_cell.angle_alpha   90.00
_cell.angle_beta   90.00
_cell.angle_gamma   90.00
#
_symmetry.space_group_name_H-M   'P 1'
#
loop_
_entity.id
_entity.type
_entity.pdbx_description
1 polymer ?
#
loop_
_entity_poly.entity_id
_entity_poly.type
_entity_poly.pdbx_seq_one_letter_code
_entity_poly.pdbx_strand_id
1 'polypeptide(L)'
;MLKSDARRVVSRVQAQAAGMGLRGARRAVLAAVLELLPARHSRVTDDAVRLYQLADLIVEAGGRRYCDKTIGRALASLAVDELVTYVPARGRGNRALVAIHARFVDDVEVLQRDETGRVIVPKTVTFSEAPSSYRPKANYPPTPRSTEDQAASDSRPTGVEIHPAEVREVFAGLPEAYQDLGTRTRWRLGGLIRRQLGRGWRPDQIIAILAAPLPGGVKSPLHLAMWRLAKNQTGSGPRLAPLQQAWDTAAAETARRRSDLAVEDSLASVTAATTPDQRGHALRAAAVQFGAITNPKTALVAAARAAARRFPNHTQGTALQRWADSVLEDHCAAAAEPMEQLPVLANLGVELAISTVTGHCVNCQCTPGTLRAELPIPVPVCDDCWAAHAEPEFEEDYAA
;
A
#
# COMPACT_ATOMS: atom_id res chain seq x y z
N MET A 1 -13.00 -24.16 -6.38
CA MET A 1 -14.04 -25.20 -6.23
C MET A 1 -14.50 -25.63 -7.61
N LEU A 2 -14.56 -26.93 -7.89
CA LEU A 2 -15.11 -27.46 -9.15
C LEU A 2 -16.64 -27.33 -9.17
N LYS A 3 -17.26 -27.34 -10.35
CA LYS A 3 -18.73 -27.24 -10.49
C LYS A 3 -19.47 -28.43 -9.84
N SER A 4 -18.85 -29.61 -9.82
CA SER A 4 -19.36 -30.81 -9.13
C SER A 4 -19.48 -30.59 -7.63
N ASP A 5 -18.44 -29.98 -7.04
CA ASP A 5 -18.36 -29.75 -5.60
C ASP A 5 -19.34 -28.66 -5.17
N ALA A 6 -19.49 -27.62 -5.99
CA ALA A 6 -20.51 -26.58 -5.80
C ALA A 6 -21.91 -27.17 -5.65
N ARG A 7 -22.28 -28.10 -6.56
CA ARG A 7 -23.58 -28.80 -6.51
C ARG A 7 -23.71 -29.67 -5.26
N ARG A 8 -22.64 -30.36 -4.86
CA ARG A 8 -22.62 -31.21 -3.66
C ARG A 8 -22.82 -30.39 -2.38
N VAL A 9 -22.13 -29.25 -2.25
CA VAL A 9 -22.29 -28.32 -1.12
C VAL A 9 -23.71 -27.75 -1.09
N VAL A 10 -24.23 -27.27 -2.22
CA VAL A 10 -25.60 -26.75 -2.32
C VAL A 10 -26.63 -27.81 -1.90
N SER A 11 -26.49 -29.05 -2.39
CA SER A 11 -27.39 -30.15 -2.04
C SER A 11 -27.37 -30.48 -0.55
N ARG A 12 -26.19 -30.46 0.10
CA ARG A 12 -26.05 -30.71 1.54
C ARG A 12 -26.75 -29.62 2.38
N VAL A 13 -26.51 -28.35 2.03
CA VAL A 13 -27.15 -27.22 2.74
C VAL A 13 -28.65 -27.22 2.53
N GLN A 14 -29.14 -27.52 1.32
CA GLN A 14 -30.57 -27.60 1.02
C GLN A 14 -31.26 -28.76 1.77
N ALA A 15 -30.62 -29.93 1.85
CA ALA A 15 -31.15 -31.06 2.60
C ALA A 15 -31.31 -30.73 4.10
N GLN A 16 -30.30 -30.09 4.70
CA GLN A 16 -30.39 -29.64 6.09
C GLN A 16 -31.47 -28.57 6.28
N ALA A 17 -31.53 -27.58 5.40
CA ALA A 17 -32.51 -26.50 5.46
C ALA A 17 -33.96 -26.99 5.29
N ALA A 18 -34.17 -28.05 4.49
CA ALA A 18 -35.48 -28.68 4.33
C ALA A 18 -35.98 -29.28 5.66
N GLY A 19 -35.09 -29.91 6.44
CA GLY A 19 -35.41 -30.44 7.77
C GLY A 19 -35.79 -29.36 8.80
N MET A 20 -35.34 -28.12 8.60
CA MET A 20 -35.60 -26.99 9.50
C MET A 20 -36.87 -26.20 9.16
N GLY A 21 -37.53 -26.47 8.04
CA GLY A 21 -38.78 -25.83 7.65
C GLY A 21 -38.69 -24.30 7.50
N LEU A 22 -37.59 -23.78 6.95
CA LEU A 22 -37.37 -22.33 6.82
C LEU A 22 -38.49 -21.63 6.02
N ARG A 23 -38.97 -20.49 6.51
CA ARG A 23 -40.04 -19.68 5.89
C ARG A 23 -39.62 -18.24 5.62
N GLY A 24 -40.34 -17.59 4.70
CA GLY A 24 -40.23 -16.16 4.42
C GLY A 24 -38.81 -15.71 4.05
N ALA A 25 -38.35 -14.62 4.68
CA ALA A 25 -37.06 -14.01 4.38
C ALA A 25 -35.88 -14.97 4.58
N ARG A 26 -35.93 -15.87 5.56
CA ARG A 26 -34.84 -16.81 5.85
C ARG A 26 -34.62 -17.79 4.69
N ARG A 27 -35.71 -18.35 4.16
CA ARG A 27 -35.68 -19.24 3.00
C ARG A 27 -35.18 -18.51 1.75
N ALA A 28 -35.70 -17.30 1.50
CA ALA A 28 -35.34 -16.51 0.34
C ALA A 28 -33.86 -16.09 0.37
N VAL A 29 -33.37 -15.65 1.53
CA VAL A 29 -31.97 -15.24 1.72
C VAL A 29 -31.03 -16.43 1.59
N LEU A 30 -31.35 -17.59 2.17
CA LEU A 30 -30.52 -18.79 2.01
C LEU A 30 -30.40 -19.21 0.55
N ALA A 31 -31.52 -19.21 -0.20
CA ALA A 31 -31.51 -19.52 -1.62
C ALA A 31 -30.62 -18.53 -2.41
N ALA A 32 -30.72 -17.23 -2.11
CA ALA A 32 -29.88 -16.21 -2.74
C ALA A 32 -28.39 -16.36 -2.40
N VAL A 33 -28.04 -16.78 -1.18
CA VAL A 33 -26.63 -17.07 -0.81
C VAL A 33 -26.09 -18.28 -1.58
N LEU A 34 -26.89 -19.35 -1.71
CA LEU A 34 -26.53 -20.56 -2.45
C LEU A 34 -26.49 -20.36 -3.97
N GLU A 35 -27.13 -19.32 -4.48
CA GLU A 35 -27.00 -18.87 -5.87
C GLU A 35 -25.76 -17.98 -6.04
N LEU A 36 -25.53 -17.04 -5.11
CA LEU A 36 -24.44 -16.07 -5.21
C LEU A 36 -23.06 -16.74 -5.08
N LEU A 37 -22.80 -17.49 -4.01
CA LEU A 37 -21.44 -17.98 -3.73
C LEU A 37 -21.09 -19.19 -4.61
N PRO A 38 -21.81 -20.33 -4.51
CA PRO A 38 -21.45 -21.54 -5.25
C PRO A 38 -21.74 -21.44 -6.74
N ALA A 39 -22.91 -20.92 -7.14
CA ALA A 39 -23.34 -20.94 -8.54
C ALA A 39 -22.72 -19.81 -9.38
N ARG A 40 -22.80 -18.55 -8.92
CA ARG A 40 -22.25 -17.40 -9.66
C ARG A 40 -20.76 -17.18 -9.42
N HIS A 41 -20.29 -17.21 -8.17
CA HIS A 41 -18.89 -16.87 -7.85
C HIS A 41 -17.95 -18.08 -7.83
N SER A 42 -18.48 -19.32 -7.84
CA SER A 42 -17.70 -20.55 -7.61
C SER A 42 -16.85 -20.45 -6.33
N ARG A 43 -17.44 -19.88 -5.28
CA ARG A 43 -16.85 -19.62 -3.95
C ARG A 43 -17.73 -20.21 -2.86
N VAL A 44 -17.11 -20.48 -1.71
CA VAL A 44 -17.80 -20.93 -0.48
C VAL A 44 -17.85 -19.80 0.55
N THR A 45 -16.90 -18.86 0.47
CA THR A 45 -16.76 -17.67 1.31
C THR A 45 -16.53 -16.45 0.41
N ASP A 46 -17.18 -15.33 0.71
CA ASP A 46 -16.93 -14.05 0.06
C ASP A 46 -17.06 -12.92 1.10
N ASP A 47 -15.99 -12.13 1.25
CA ASP A 47 -15.87 -11.01 2.17
C ASP A 47 -16.42 -9.70 1.57
N ALA A 48 -16.81 -9.72 0.29
CA ALA A 48 -17.23 -8.54 -0.46
C ALA A 48 -18.73 -8.51 -0.82
N VAL A 49 -19.57 -9.32 -0.17
CA VAL A 49 -21.00 -9.41 -0.48
C VAL A 49 -21.74 -8.16 -0.04
N ARG A 50 -22.41 -7.48 -0.96
CA ARG A 50 -23.31 -6.38 -0.62
C ARG A 50 -24.72 -6.92 -0.43
N LEU A 51 -25.40 -6.52 0.66
CA LEU A 51 -26.72 -7.08 0.99
C LEU A 51 -27.79 -6.85 -0.09
N TYR A 52 -27.69 -5.75 -0.85
CA TYR A 52 -28.59 -5.51 -1.98
C TYR A 52 -28.44 -6.56 -3.09
N GLN A 53 -27.26 -7.18 -3.26
CA GLN A 53 -27.06 -8.23 -4.27
C GLN A 53 -27.91 -9.45 -3.92
N LEU A 54 -28.03 -9.78 -2.64
CA LEU A 54 -28.95 -10.80 -2.17
C LEU A 54 -30.41 -10.36 -2.38
N ALA A 55 -30.72 -9.09 -2.16
CA ALA A 55 -32.06 -8.56 -2.43
C ALA A 55 -32.45 -8.69 -3.91
N ASP A 56 -31.54 -8.35 -4.82
CA ASP A 56 -31.75 -8.43 -6.27
C ASP A 56 -31.89 -9.88 -6.72
N LEU A 57 -31.07 -10.80 -6.21
CA LEU A 57 -31.19 -12.24 -6.48
C LEU A 57 -32.53 -12.82 -6.03
N ILE A 58 -33.05 -12.38 -4.88
CA ILE A 58 -34.38 -12.80 -4.42
C ILE A 58 -35.47 -12.32 -5.39
N VAL A 59 -35.35 -11.09 -5.91
CA VAL A 59 -36.31 -10.53 -6.87
C VAL A 59 -36.20 -11.24 -8.22
N GLU A 60 -34.99 -11.52 -8.71
CA GLU A 60 -34.75 -12.31 -9.93
C GLU A 60 -35.39 -13.70 -9.85
N ALA A 61 -35.39 -14.32 -8.66
CA ALA A 61 -36.05 -15.60 -8.41
C ALA A 61 -37.59 -15.49 -8.23
N GLY A 62 -38.19 -14.34 -8.51
CA GLY A 62 -39.64 -14.10 -8.40
C GLY A 62 -40.13 -13.79 -6.98
N GLY A 63 -39.21 -13.50 -6.04
CA GLY A 63 -39.53 -13.14 -4.66
C GLY A 63 -39.78 -11.65 -4.45
N ARG A 64 -40.26 -11.29 -3.24
CA ARG A 64 -40.42 -9.89 -2.84
C ARG A 64 -39.06 -9.25 -2.49
N ARG A 65 -38.88 -7.97 -2.81
CA ARG A 65 -37.68 -7.22 -2.41
C ARG A 65 -37.66 -6.99 -0.89
N TYR A 66 -36.66 -7.52 -0.21
CA TYR A 66 -36.43 -7.28 1.22
C TYR A 66 -35.48 -6.10 1.42
N CYS A 67 -35.66 -5.34 2.51
CA CYS A 67 -34.69 -4.32 2.89
C CYS A 67 -33.44 -4.94 3.54
N ASP A 68 -32.31 -4.24 3.48
CA ASP A 68 -31.01 -4.70 3.99
C ASP A 68 -31.07 -5.11 5.46
N LYS A 69 -31.86 -4.41 6.29
CA LYS A 69 -32.09 -4.78 7.71
C LYS A 69 -32.73 -6.16 7.85
N THR A 70 -33.70 -6.49 6.97
CA THR A 70 -34.37 -7.79 7.00
C THR A 70 -33.43 -8.89 6.51
N ILE A 71 -32.64 -8.61 5.47
CA ILE A 71 -31.63 -9.54 4.96
C ILE A 71 -30.56 -9.80 6.02
N GLY A 72 -30.02 -8.77 6.66
CA GLY A 72 -29.03 -8.91 7.74
C GLY A 72 -29.56 -9.69 8.94
N ARG A 73 -30.82 -9.48 9.35
CA ARG A 73 -31.47 -10.28 10.41
C ARG A 73 -31.64 -11.75 10.00
N ALA A 74 -32.02 -11.99 8.75
CA ALA A 74 -32.14 -13.34 8.22
C ALA A 74 -30.78 -14.04 8.16
N LEU A 75 -29.72 -13.36 7.71
CA LEU A 75 -28.35 -13.89 7.70
C LEU A 75 -27.84 -14.20 9.10
N ALA A 76 -28.04 -13.30 10.08
CA ALA A 76 -27.68 -13.55 11.47
C ALA A 76 -28.42 -14.77 12.03
N SER A 77 -29.72 -14.91 11.74
CA SER A 77 -30.50 -16.08 12.16
C SER A 77 -30.10 -17.38 11.45
N LEU A 78 -29.69 -17.32 10.18
CA LEU A 78 -29.15 -18.49 9.46
C LEU A 78 -27.76 -18.87 9.98
N ALA A 79 -27.00 -17.91 10.51
CA ALA A 79 -25.70 -18.15 11.10
C ALA A 79 -25.79 -18.82 12.48
N VAL A 80 -26.78 -18.45 13.28
CA VAL A 80 -27.10 -19.16 14.54
C VAL A 80 -27.44 -20.62 14.27
N ASP A 81 -28.11 -20.91 13.16
CA ASP A 81 -28.48 -22.27 12.74
C ASP A 81 -27.35 -23.02 12.02
N GLU A 82 -26.14 -22.43 11.99
CA GLU A 82 -24.93 -22.97 11.35
C GLU A 82 -25.14 -23.34 9.87
N LEU A 83 -26.06 -22.67 9.16
CA LEU A 83 -26.22 -22.86 7.71
C LEU A 83 -25.21 -22.01 6.93
N VAL A 84 -24.89 -20.84 7.47
CA VAL A 84 -23.93 -19.88 6.92
C VAL A 84 -23.06 -19.31 8.05
N THR A 85 -21.94 -18.70 7.71
CA THR A 85 -21.23 -17.79 8.61
C THR A 85 -21.49 -16.38 8.13
N TYR A 86 -21.82 -15.47 9.04
CA TYR A 86 -22.15 -14.09 8.72
C TYR A 86 -21.40 -13.12 9.64
N VAL A 87 -20.60 -12.25 9.04
CA VAL A 87 -20.04 -11.07 9.73
C VAL A 87 -20.67 -9.83 9.12
N PRO A 88 -21.36 -9.00 9.92
CA PRO A 88 -22.04 -7.82 9.41
C PRO A 88 -21.03 -6.81 8.84
N ALA A 89 -21.48 -6.04 7.85
CA ALA A 89 -20.65 -5.02 7.21
C ALA A 89 -20.17 -3.96 8.23
N ARG A 90 -18.87 -3.66 8.23
CA ARG A 90 -18.24 -2.61 9.05
C ARG A 90 -17.62 -1.53 8.16
N GLY A 91 -17.88 -0.26 8.46
CA GLY A 91 -17.24 0.88 7.78
C GLY A 91 -17.74 1.16 6.34
N ARG A 92 -16.99 2.01 5.62
CA ARG A 92 -17.35 2.70 4.36
C ARG A 92 -17.61 1.81 3.13
N GLY A 93 -17.64 0.48 3.29
CA GLY A 93 -17.70 -0.50 2.21
C GLY A 93 -19.05 -1.18 1.96
N ASN A 94 -20.00 -1.18 2.92
CA ASN A 94 -21.27 -1.94 2.86
C ASN A 94 -21.11 -3.40 2.40
N ARG A 95 -19.96 -4.02 2.70
CA ARG A 95 -19.64 -5.40 2.36
C ARG A 95 -19.71 -6.24 3.62
N ALA A 96 -20.56 -7.25 3.61
CA ALA A 96 -20.64 -8.26 4.65
C ALA A 96 -19.84 -9.48 4.22
N LEU A 97 -19.22 -10.15 5.19
CA LEU A 97 -18.64 -11.46 4.96
C LEU A 97 -19.73 -12.50 5.12
N VAL A 98 -19.97 -13.25 4.04
CA VAL A 98 -20.91 -14.36 4.02
C VAL A 98 -20.17 -15.60 3.55
N ALA A 99 -20.27 -16.68 4.33
CA ALA A 99 -19.73 -17.98 3.97
C ALA A 99 -20.77 -19.08 4.15
N ILE A 100 -20.63 -20.19 3.45
CA ILE A 100 -21.30 -21.43 3.82
C ILE A 100 -20.57 -22.03 5.03
N HIS A 101 -21.32 -22.53 6.00
CA HIS A 101 -20.74 -23.07 7.23
C HIS A 101 -19.79 -24.24 6.95
N ALA A 102 -18.67 -24.31 7.68
CA ALA A 102 -17.57 -25.25 7.43
C ALA A 102 -18.02 -26.72 7.38
N ARG A 103 -19.00 -27.11 8.21
CA ARG A 103 -19.58 -28.47 8.26
C ARG A 103 -20.09 -29.03 6.92
N PHE A 104 -20.32 -28.18 5.92
CA PHE A 104 -20.78 -28.61 4.60
C PHE A 104 -19.65 -28.72 3.57
N VAL A 105 -18.43 -28.33 3.94
CA VAL A 105 -17.27 -28.06 3.07
C VAL A 105 -16.12 -29.04 3.31
N ASP A 106 -16.17 -29.87 4.36
CA ASP A 106 -15.03 -30.67 4.86
C ASP A 106 -14.36 -31.60 3.83
N ASP A 107 -15.04 -31.98 2.73
CA ASP A 107 -14.48 -32.82 1.65
C ASP A 107 -14.21 -32.04 0.34
N VAL A 108 -14.25 -30.71 0.36
CA VAL A 108 -14.16 -29.87 -0.85
C VAL A 108 -12.86 -29.08 -0.87
N GLU A 109 -12.05 -29.32 -1.89
CA GLU A 109 -10.79 -28.60 -2.08
C GLU A 109 -11.04 -27.14 -2.52
N VAL A 110 -10.77 -26.20 -1.61
CA VAL A 110 -10.89 -24.77 -1.87
C VAL A 110 -9.66 -24.29 -2.63
N LEU A 111 -9.80 -24.14 -3.95
CA LEU A 111 -8.75 -23.55 -4.80
C LEU A 111 -8.28 -22.19 -4.25
N GLN A 112 -6.97 -22.06 -4.01
CA GLN A 112 -6.34 -20.83 -3.53
C GLN A 112 -6.51 -19.69 -4.55
N ARG A 113 -6.68 -18.46 -4.06
CA ARG A 113 -6.90 -17.26 -4.89
C ARG A 113 -5.93 -16.15 -4.45
N ASP A 114 -5.51 -15.33 -5.41
CA ASP A 114 -4.65 -14.17 -5.16
C ASP A 114 -5.42 -13.01 -4.51
N GLU A 115 -4.71 -11.93 -4.15
CA GLU A 115 -5.28 -10.71 -3.54
C GLU A 115 -6.32 -10.00 -4.41
N THR A 116 -6.39 -10.34 -5.70
CA THR A 116 -7.40 -9.83 -6.65
C THR A 116 -8.59 -10.78 -6.84
N GLY A 117 -8.58 -11.94 -6.17
CA GLY A 117 -9.63 -12.94 -6.21
C GLY A 117 -9.58 -13.88 -7.41
N ARG A 118 -8.48 -13.88 -8.19
CA ARG A 118 -8.24 -14.84 -9.29
C ARG A 118 -7.73 -16.15 -8.71
N VAL A 119 -8.17 -17.27 -9.30
CA VAL A 119 -7.72 -18.60 -8.88
C VAL A 119 -6.24 -18.73 -9.23
N ILE A 120 -5.41 -19.05 -8.23
CA ILE A 120 -4.01 -19.38 -8.42
C ILE A 120 -3.98 -20.75 -9.08
N VAL A 121 -3.94 -20.76 -10.40
CA VAL A 121 -3.70 -21.98 -11.18
C VAL A 121 -2.18 -22.10 -11.35
N PRO A 122 -1.55 -23.27 -11.11
CA PRO A 122 -0.15 -23.45 -11.45
C PRO A 122 0.06 -23.23 -12.95
N LYS A 123 0.85 -22.20 -13.27
CA LYS A 123 1.39 -21.78 -14.58
C LYS A 123 0.62 -22.25 -15.83
N THR A 124 -0.17 -21.35 -16.43
CA THR A 124 0.02 -20.85 -17.82
C THR A 124 -1.16 -19.99 -18.28
N VAL A 125 -0.85 -19.10 -19.22
CA VAL A 125 -1.72 -18.32 -20.14
C VAL A 125 -2.22 -16.95 -19.64
N THR A 126 -1.49 -15.94 -20.11
CA THR A 126 -1.87 -14.54 -20.33
C THR A 126 -3.12 -14.40 -21.19
N PHE A 127 -4.07 -13.51 -20.85
CA PHE A 127 -4.82 -12.68 -21.82
C PHE A 127 -5.52 -11.48 -21.13
N SER A 128 -5.75 -10.49 -21.98
CA SER A 128 -5.99 -9.06 -21.81
C SER A 128 -7.38 -8.63 -21.30
N GLU A 129 -7.48 -7.32 -21.07
CA GLU A 129 -8.68 -6.44 -21.10
C GLU A 129 -9.52 -6.23 -19.83
N ALA A 130 -9.71 -4.93 -19.52
CA ALA A 130 -10.61 -4.39 -18.52
C ALA A 130 -11.87 -3.82 -19.19
N PRO A 131 -13.02 -3.78 -18.50
CA PRO A 131 -14.02 -2.76 -18.79
C PRO A 131 -14.39 -1.91 -17.57
N SER A 132 -14.45 -0.60 -17.85
CA SER A 132 -14.93 0.47 -17.00
C SER A 132 -16.47 0.51 -16.95
N SER A 133 -17.06 0.65 -15.76
CA SER A 133 -18.48 1.06 -15.65
C SER A 133 -18.72 1.99 -14.46
N TYR A 134 -18.58 3.31 -14.70
CA TYR A 134 -19.05 4.35 -13.79
C TYR A 134 -20.10 5.21 -14.50
N ARG A 135 -21.32 5.28 -13.95
CA ARG A 135 -22.39 6.21 -14.36
C ARG A 135 -22.78 7.11 -13.17
N PRO A 136 -22.82 8.45 -13.33
CA PRO A 136 -23.33 9.34 -12.30
C PRO A 136 -24.76 9.83 -12.62
N LYS A 137 -25.68 9.76 -11.65
CA LYS A 137 -26.93 10.55 -11.58
C LYS A 137 -27.16 10.89 -10.09
N ALA A 138 -27.26 12.15 -9.67
CA ALA A 138 -28.37 13.10 -9.82
C ALA A 138 -29.62 12.61 -9.05
N ASN A 139 -29.87 13.23 -7.89
CA ASN A 139 -31.04 13.07 -6.99
C ASN A 139 -30.87 12.07 -5.83
N TYR A 140 -30.24 12.52 -4.74
CA TYR A 140 -30.50 12.03 -3.38
C TYR A 140 -30.94 13.20 -2.49
N PRO A 141 -31.88 12.99 -1.54
CA PRO A 141 -32.19 13.96 -0.50
C PRO A 141 -30.96 14.18 0.41
N PRO A 142 -30.85 15.33 1.12
CA PRO A 142 -29.67 15.62 1.91
C PRO A 142 -29.53 14.59 3.05
N THR A 143 -28.38 13.91 3.08
CA THR A 143 -27.99 13.01 4.16
C THR A 143 -28.00 13.77 5.50
N PRO A 144 -28.66 13.26 6.55
CA PRO A 144 -28.48 13.78 7.90
C PRO A 144 -27.01 13.61 8.28
N ARG A 145 -26.36 14.72 8.65
CA ARG A 145 -24.99 14.70 9.16
C ARG A 145 -25.04 14.08 10.56
N SER A 146 -24.46 12.88 10.71
CA SER A 146 -24.11 12.37 12.03
C SER A 146 -23.09 13.30 12.65
N THR A 147 -23.38 13.80 13.84
CA THR A 147 -22.48 14.52 14.74
C THR A 147 -21.41 13.56 15.30
N GLU A 148 -20.62 12.96 14.40
CA GLU A 148 -19.46 12.11 14.72
C GLU A 148 -18.18 12.63 14.02
N ASP A 149 -18.12 13.93 13.70
CA ASP A 149 -16.90 14.63 13.28
C ASP A 149 -15.88 14.81 14.44
N GLN A 150 -16.01 14.05 15.54
CA GLN A 150 -15.05 14.03 16.65
C GLN A 150 -14.20 12.75 16.73
N ALA A 151 -14.32 11.84 15.76
CA ALA A 151 -13.41 10.71 15.60
C ALA A 151 -12.24 10.98 14.64
N ALA A 152 -11.85 12.24 14.45
CA ALA A 152 -10.64 12.64 13.73
C ALA A 152 -9.64 13.23 14.73
N SER A 153 -8.80 12.40 15.34
CA SER A 153 -7.64 12.90 16.10
C SER A 153 -6.31 12.25 15.70
N ASP A 154 -6.30 11.03 15.15
CA ASP A 154 -5.04 10.29 14.97
C ASP A 154 -4.58 10.09 13.52
N SER A 155 -5.42 10.38 12.52
CA SER A 155 -5.05 10.21 11.11
C SER A 155 -4.43 11.47 10.53
N ARG A 156 -3.36 11.31 9.74
CA ARG A 156 -2.71 12.41 9.00
C ARG A 156 -3.73 13.21 8.18
N PRO A 157 -3.80 14.55 8.31
CA PRO A 157 -4.74 15.38 7.56
C PRO A 157 -4.58 15.22 6.04
N THR A 158 -5.64 14.82 5.34
CA THR A 158 -5.62 14.65 3.87
C THR A 158 -6.27 15.80 3.10
N GLY A 159 -6.97 16.69 3.80
CA GLY A 159 -7.60 17.85 3.21
C GLY A 159 -8.11 18.86 4.22
N VAL A 160 -8.49 20.04 3.72
CA VAL A 160 -9.04 21.16 4.49
C VAL A 160 -10.53 21.29 4.19
N GLU A 161 -11.28 21.78 5.18
CA GLU A 161 -12.69 22.12 4.98
C GLU A 161 -12.83 23.20 3.91
N ILE A 162 -13.72 22.95 2.95
CA ILE A 162 -13.96 23.86 1.81
C ILE A 162 -15.26 24.60 2.06
N HIS A 163 -15.19 25.92 2.21
CA HIS A 163 -16.42 26.71 2.32
C HIS A 163 -17.08 26.87 0.94
N PRO A 164 -18.40 26.71 0.79
CA PRO A 164 -19.09 26.88 -0.50
C PRO A 164 -18.91 28.27 -1.15
N ALA A 165 -18.53 29.29 -0.37
CA ALA A 165 -18.19 30.61 -0.88
C ALA A 165 -16.88 30.61 -1.69
N GLU A 166 -15.88 29.84 -1.28
CA GLU A 166 -14.58 29.75 -1.97
C GLU A 166 -14.75 29.22 -3.40
N VAL A 167 -15.64 28.25 -3.60
CA VAL A 167 -15.93 27.71 -4.93
C VAL A 167 -16.61 28.78 -5.81
N ARG A 168 -17.52 29.56 -5.22
CA ARG A 168 -18.22 30.66 -5.93
C ARG A 168 -17.26 31.78 -6.31
N GLU A 169 -16.34 32.13 -5.41
CA GLU A 169 -15.27 33.11 -5.65
C GLU A 169 -14.39 32.70 -6.83
N VAL A 170 -13.94 31.43 -6.87
CA VAL A 170 -13.17 30.93 -8.02
C VAL A 170 -13.96 31.04 -9.32
N PHE A 171 -15.24 30.63 -9.33
CA PHE A 171 -16.08 30.74 -10.53
C PHE A 171 -16.34 32.18 -10.98
N ALA A 172 -16.44 33.13 -10.05
CA ALA A 172 -16.60 34.55 -10.34
C ALA A 172 -15.32 35.17 -10.94
N GLY A 173 -14.15 34.68 -10.52
CA GLY A 173 -12.84 35.10 -11.03
C GLY A 173 -12.34 34.35 -12.26
N LEU A 174 -13.14 33.45 -12.87
CA LEU A 174 -12.70 32.70 -14.03
C LEU A 174 -12.60 33.59 -15.29
N PRO A 175 -11.55 33.41 -16.12
CA PRO A 175 -11.47 34.05 -17.44
C PRO A 175 -12.65 33.68 -18.35
N GLU A 176 -12.98 34.56 -19.27
CA GLU A 176 -14.09 34.42 -20.24
C GLU A 176 -14.10 33.07 -20.96
N ALA A 177 -12.93 32.56 -21.34
CA ALA A 177 -12.77 31.25 -21.99
C ALA A 177 -13.30 30.04 -21.18
N TYR A 178 -13.53 30.20 -19.87
CA TYR A 178 -14.12 29.17 -19.01
C TYR A 178 -15.58 29.48 -18.62
N GLN A 179 -16.08 30.68 -18.93
CA GLN A 179 -17.44 31.10 -18.59
C GLN A 179 -18.48 30.45 -19.53
N ASP A 180 -18.14 30.30 -20.81
CA ASP A 180 -18.98 29.68 -21.86
C ASP A 180 -18.94 28.15 -21.88
N LEU A 181 -18.36 27.52 -20.85
CA LEU A 181 -18.33 26.08 -20.75
C LEU A 181 -19.73 25.49 -20.57
N GLY A 182 -20.06 24.51 -21.41
CA GLY A 182 -21.28 23.71 -21.25
C GLY A 182 -21.42 23.10 -19.85
N THR A 183 -22.66 22.82 -19.43
CA THR A 183 -22.99 22.43 -18.04
C THR A 183 -22.15 21.26 -17.52
N ARG A 184 -21.90 20.25 -18.35
CA ARG A 184 -21.12 19.06 -17.97
C ARG A 184 -19.63 19.36 -17.77
N THR A 185 -19.03 20.20 -18.61
CA THR A 185 -17.62 20.60 -18.50
C THR A 185 -17.41 21.57 -17.34
N ARG A 186 -18.37 22.48 -17.11
CA ARG A 186 -18.39 23.36 -15.92
C ARG A 186 -18.48 22.57 -14.62
N TRP A 187 -19.31 21.52 -14.57
CA TRP A 187 -19.40 20.63 -13.40
C TRP A 187 -18.10 19.88 -13.13
N ARG A 188 -17.42 19.39 -14.20
CA ARG A 188 -16.09 18.77 -14.08
C ARG A 188 -15.04 19.75 -13.57
N LEU A 189 -15.03 20.99 -14.08
CA LEU A 189 -14.14 22.05 -13.61
C LEU A 189 -14.38 22.36 -12.13
N GLY A 190 -15.64 22.44 -11.70
CA GLY A 190 -15.99 22.60 -10.29
C GLY A 190 -15.49 21.46 -9.40
N GLY A 191 -15.50 20.22 -9.90
CA GLY A 191 -14.88 19.08 -9.23
C GLY A 191 -13.36 19.22 -9.06
N LEU A 192 -12.66 19.74 -10.06
CA LEU A 192 -11.22 20.00 -10.01
C LEU A 192 -10.88 21.13 -9.03
N ILE A 193 -11.64 22.23 -9.06
CA ILE A 193 -11.47 23.36 -8.14
C ILE A 193 -11.66 22.88 -6.69
N ARG A 194 -12.74 22.14 -6.40
CA ARG A 194 -12.95 21.57 -5.06
C ARG A 194 -11.82 20.64 -4.65
N ARG A 195 -11.28 19.83 -5.56
CA ARG A 195 -10.14 18.97 -5.25
C ARG A 195 -8.91 19.80 -4.84
N GLN A 196 -8.64 20.92 -5.50
CA GLN A 196 -7.50 21.78 -5.17
C GLN A 196 -7.73 22.58 -3.88
N LEU A 197 -8.92 23.14 -3.68
CA LEU A 197 -9.29 23.78 -2.41
C LEU A 197 -9.19 22.80 -1.25
N GLY A 198 -9.66 21.57 -1.44
CA GLY A 198 -9.55 20.49 -0.45
C GLY A 198 -8.11 20.09 -0.16
N ARG A 199 -7.19 20.22 -1.12
CA ARG A 199 -5.75 20.07 -0.89
C ARG A 199 -5.12 21.27 -0.17
N GLY A 200 -5.90 22.30 0.17
CA GLY A 200 -5.45 23.47 0.89
C GLY A 200 -4.91 24.61 0.01
N TRP A 201 -5.15 24.58 -1.30
CA TRP A 201 -4.85 25.71 -2.19
C TRP A 201 -5.86 26.84 -2.00
N ARG A 202 -5.42 28.09 -2.17
CA ARG A 202 -6.29 29.26 -1.99
C ARG A 202 -7.07 29.60 -3.28
N PRO A 203 -8.27 30.21 -3.18
CA PRO A 203 -9.04 30.65 -4.35
C PRO A 203 -8.25 31.52 -5.32
N ASP A 204 -7.52 32.53 -4.82
CA ASP A 204 -6.70 33.45 -5.61
C ASP A 204 -5.61 32.72 -6.40
N GLN A 205 -4.97 31.71 -5.82
CA GLN A 205 -3.93 30.91 -6.48
C GLN A 205 -4.51 30.05 -7.61
N ILE A 206 -5.70 29.48 -7.40
CA ILE A 206 -6.41 28.70 -8.42
C ILE A 206 -6.82 29.62 -9.57
N ILE A 207 -7.37 30.80 -9.26
CA ILE A 207 -7.75 31.81 -10.28
C ILE A 207 -6.52 32.23 -11.08
N ALA A 208 -5.41 32.60 -10.43
CA ALA A 208 -4.20 33.05 -11.11
C ALA A 208 -3.65 32.03 -12.12
N ILE A 209 -3.66 30.73 -11.75
CA ILE A 209 -3.22 29.66 -12.65
C ILE A 209 -4.18 29.48 -13.83
N LEU A 210 -5.49 29.55 -13.58
CA LEU A 210 -6.48 29.43 -14.64
C LEU A 210 -6.49 30.67 -15.56
N ALA A 211 -6.13 31.84 -15.04
CA ALA A 211 -6.03 33.12 -15.74
C ALA A 211 -4.80 33.28 -16.63
N ALA A 212 -3.84 32.35 -16.59
CA ALA A 212 -2.69 32.40 -17.48
C ALA A 212 -3.11 32.47 -18.97
N PRO A 213 -2.35 33.20 -19.83
CA PRO A 213 -2.72 33.42 -21.23
C PRO A 213 -2.87 32.08 -21.97
N LEU A 214 -3.89 31.98 -22.81
CA LEU A 214 -4.18 30.77 -23.59
C LEU A 214 -3.08 30.57 -24.65
N PRO A 215 -2.39 29.41 -24.68
CA PRO A 215 -1.53 29.10 -25.81
C PRO A 215 -2.39 28.92 -27.08
N GLY A 216 -1.86 29.32 -28.24
CA GLY A 216 -2.57 29.15 -29.51
C GLY A 216 -2.92 27.68 -29.78
N GLY A 217 -4.10 27.42 -30.34
CA GLY A 217 -4.51 26.07 -30.77
C GLY A 217 -5.14 25.17 -29.71
N VAL A 218 -5.54 25.70 -28.55
CA VAL A 218 -6.21 24.89 -27.50
C VAL A 218 -7.62 24.48 -27.96
N LYS A 219 -7.79 23.19 -28.28
CA LYS A 219 -9.08 22.60 -28.69
C LYS A 219 -10.10 22.46 -27.55
N SER A 220 -9.66 22.51 -26.29
CA SER A 220 -10.53 22.29 -25.13
C SER A 220 -10.07 23.08 -23.89
N PRO A 221 -10.80 24.12 -23.46
CA PRO A 221 -10.44 24.89 -22.26
C PRO A 221 -10.38 24.01 -21.01
N LEU A 222 -11.27 23.02 -20.86
CA LEU A 222 -11.27 22.12 -19.70
C LEU A 222 -9.97 21.29 -19.59
N HIS A 223 -9.45 20.77 -20.70
CA HIS A 223 -8.19 20.00 -20.69
C HIS A 223 -7.01 20.87 -20.29
N LEU A 224 -7.00 22.13 -20.75
CA LEU A 224 -5.99 23.10 -20.35
C LEU A 224 -6.06 23.39 -18.85
N ALA A 225 -7.25 23.62 -18.28
CA ALA A 225 -7.42 23.79 -16.85
C ALA A 225 -6.95 22.56 -16.05
N MET A 226 -7.29 21.35 -16.50
CA MET A 226 -6.80 20.12 -15.88
C MET A 226 -5.28 20.04 -15.87
N TRP A 227 -4.65 20.30 -17.01
CA TRP A 227 -3.19 20.28 -17.14
C TRP A 227 -2.53 21.35 -16.26
N ARG A 228 -3.04 22.58 -16.29
CA ARG A 228 -2.50 23.71 -15.51
C ARG A 228 -2.57 23.45 -14.02
N LEU A 229 -3.73 23.00 -13.51
CA LEU A 229 -3.87 22.67 -12.10
C LEU A 229 -3.05 21.44 -11.70
N ALA A 230 -2.89 20.45 -12.57
CA ALA A 230 -2.08 19.28 -12.28
C ALA A 230 -0.58 19.58 -12.23
N LYS A 231 -0.09 20.46 -13.11
CA LYS A 231 1.33 20.80 -13.21
C LYS A 231 1.78 21.89 -12.22
N ASN A 232 0.92 22.87 -11.93
CA ASN A 232 1.28 24.01 -11.07
C ASN A 232 0.87 23.85 -9.61
N GLN A 233 -0.02 22.90 -9.28
CA GLN A 233 -0.50 22.66 -7.91
C GLN A 233 -0.29 21.18 -7.53
N THR A 234 0.97 20.81 -7.39
CA THR A 234 1.38 19.48 -6.92
C THR A 234 1.39 19.42 -5.39
N GLY A 235 0.96 18.29 -4.84
CA GLY A 235 0.98 18.08 -3.39
C GLY A 235 -0.05 18.90 -2.61
N SER A 236 0.33 19.21 -1.36
CA SER A 236 -0.50 19.92 -0.37
C SER A 236 -0.31 21.42 -0.51
N GLY A 237 -1.41 22.15 -0.62
CA GLY A 237 -1.42 23.61 -0.67
C GLY A 237 -1.12 24.25 0.70
N PRO A 238 -0.97 25.59 0.73
CA PRO A 238 -0.50 26.34 1.90
C PRO A 238 -1.36 26.17 3.16
N ARG A 239 -2.66 25.85 3.03
CA ARG A 239 -3.53 25.60 4.19
C ARG A 239 -3.37 24.19 4.77
N LEU A 240 -3.04 23.20 3.94
CA LEU A 240 -2.93 21.80 4.35
C LEU A 240 -1.52 21.41 4.79
N ALA A 241 -0.51 21.97 4.13
CA ALA A 241 0.90 21.69 4.42
C ALA A 241 1.28 21.87 5.91
N PRO A 242 0.94 22.97 6.60
CA PRO A 242 1.32 23.14 8.01
C PRO A 242 0.61 22.14 8.93
N LEU A 243 -0.64 21.76 8.62
CA LEU A 243 -1.38 20.76 9.38
C LEU A 243 -0.75 19.37 9.24
N GLN A 244 -0.33 19.02 8.02
CA GLN A 244 0.39 17.77 7.78
C GLN A 244 1.76 17.76 8.46
N GLN A 245 2.51 18.86 8.40
CA GLN A 245 3.82 18.96 9.04
C GLN A 245 3.73 18.86 10.57
N ALA A 246 2.74 19.53 11.19
CA ALA A 246 2.49 19.42 12.63
C ALA A 246 2.16 17.98 13.03
N TRP A 247 1.29 17.31 12.27
CA TRP A 247 0.98 15.90 12.50
C TRP A 247 2.20 14.99 12.31
N ASP A 248 2.97 15.18 11.23
CA ASP A 248 4.17 14.37 10.92
C ASP A 248 5.22 14.52 12.04
N THR A 249 5.34 15.72 12.62
CA THR A 249 6.25 16.00 13.74
C THR A 249 5.80 15.29 15.02
N ALA A 250 4.52 15.42 15.38
CA ALA A 250 3.94 14.73 16.55
C ALA A 250 3.99 13.20 16.41
N ALA A 251 3.75 12.68 15.20
CA ALA A 251 3.85 11.27 14.89
C ALA A 251 5.30 10.76 15.03
N ALA A 252 6.28 11.51 14.52
CA ALA A 252 7.70 11.19 14.66
C ALA A 252 8.15 11.21 16.14
N GLU A 253 7.73 12.19 16.93
CA GLU A 253 8.00 12.23 18.38
C GLU A 253 7.38 11.05 19.12
N THR A 254 6.15 10.68 18.78
CA THR A 254 5.48 9.52 19.38
C THR A 254 6.18 8.22 19.00
N ALA A 255 6.64 8.09 17.75
CA ALA A 255 7.41 6.94 17.29
C ALA A 255 8.78 6.85 18.01
N ARG A 256 9.48 7.98 18.17
CA ARG A 256 10.74 8.05 18.95
C ARG A 256 10.53 7.61 20.39
N ARG A 257 9.54 8.18 21.09
CA ARG A 257 9.21 7.77 22.47
C ARG A 257 8.89 6.27 22.59
N ARG A 258 8.15 5.70 21.65
CA ARG A 258 7.87 4.25 21.63
C ARG A 258 9.13 3.42 21.42
N SER A 259 10.02 3.87 20.52
CA SER A 259 11.31 3.22 20.30
C SER A 259 12.19 3.27 21.56
N ASP A 260 12.27 4.43 22.21
CA ASP A 260 13.08 4.62 23.42
C ASP A 260 12.57 3.74 24.57
N LEU A 261 11.25 3.69 24.79
CA LEU A 261 10.64 2.79 25.76
C LEU A 261 10.94 1.33 25.45
N ALA A 262 10.79 0.90 24.19
CA ALA A 262 11.10 -0.48 23.79
C ALA A 262 12.59 -0.83 23.97
N VAL A 263 13.50 0.13 23.79
CA VAL A 263 14.93 -0.04 24.07
C VAL A 263 15.19 -0.18 25.57
N GLU A 264 14.59 0.66 26.40
CA GLU A 264 14.73 0.56 27.87
C GLU A 264 14.13 -0.74 28.42
N ASP A 265 12.96 -1.17 27.93
CA ASP A 265 12.37 -2.48 28.29
C ASP A 265 13.28 -3.65 27.87
N SER A 266 13.83 -3.58 26.64
CA SER A 266 14.78 -4.59 26.15
C SER A 266 16.06 -4.61 26.99
N LEU A 267 16.58 -3.43 27.36
CA LEU A 267 17.77 -3.30 28.19
C LEU A 267 17.52 -3.88 29.59
N ALA A 268 16.36 -3.59 30.20
CA ALA A 268 15.97 -4.14 31.49
C ALA A 268 15.98 -5.68 31.44
N SER A 269 15.39 -6.28 30.40
CA SER A 269 15.43 -7.73 30.17
C SER A 269 16.85 -8.28 30.05
N VAL A 270 17.72 -7.61 29.27
CA VAL A 270 19.14 -8.01 29.15
C VAL A 270 19.82 -7.96 30.51
N THR A 271 19.67 -6.86 31.26
CA THR A 271 20.33 -6.68 32.55
C THR A 271 19.85 -7.65 33.62
N ALA A 272 18.57 -8.06 33.58
CA ALA A 272 18.05 -9.08 34.48
C ALA A 272 18.61 -10.48 34.17
N ALA A 273 18.92 -10.77 32.90
CA ALA A 273 19.39 -12.07 32.44
C ALA A 273 20.93 -12.21 32.38
N THR A 274 21.70 -11.15 32.64
CA THR A 274 23.16 -11.13 32.45
C THR A 274 23.91 -10.48 33.60
N THR A 275 25.17 -10.89 33.79
CA THR A 275 26.07 -10.25 34.77
C THR A 275 26.76 -9.00 34.18
N PRO A 276 27.34 -8.10 35.00
CA PRO A 276 28.17 -7.00 34.51
C PRO A 276 29.30 -7.44 33.59
N ASP A 277 29.97 -8.55 33.89
CA ASP A 277 31.10 -9.06 33.10
C ASP A 277 30.65 -9.57 31.72
N GLN A 278 29.53 -10.29 31.67
CA GLN A 278 28.93 -10.74 30.40
C GLN A 278 28.55 -9.54 29.51
N ARG A 279 28.01 -8.48 30.11
CA ARG A 279 27.69 -7.23 29.38
C ARG A 279 28.93 -6.54 28.86
N GLY A 280 29.99 -6.42 29.68
CA GLY A 280 31.27 -5.86 29.26
C GLY A 280 31.92 -6.66 28.13
N HIS A 281 31.84 -8.00 28.22
CA HIS A 281 32.35 -8.89 27.18
C HIS A 281 31.56 -8.76 25.86
N ALA A 282 30.23 -8.71 25.93
CA ALA A 282 29.38 -8.47 24.75
C ALA A 282 29.62 -7.10 24.11
N LEU A 283 29.90 -6.05 24.90
CA LEU A 283 30.23 -4.72 24.36
C LEU A 283 31.58 -4.73 23.63
N ARG A 284 32.58 -5.49 24.09
CA ARG A 284 33.83 -5.66 23.35
C ARG A 284 33.60 -6.35 22.01
N ALA A 285 32.84 -7.44 22.01
CA ALA A 285 32.45 -8.13 20.77
C ALA A 285 31.67 -7.21 19.81
N ALA A 286 30.73 -6.42 20.33
CA ALA A 286 29.99 -5.44 19.55
C ALA A 286 30.90 -4.36 18.93
N ALA A 287 31.92 -3.90 19.68
CA ALA A 287 32.87 -2.92 19.16
C ALA A 287 33.73 -3.49 18.02
N VAL A 288 34.09 -4.78 18.11
CA VAL A 288 34.81 -5.48 17.05
C VAL A 288 33.93 -5.68 15.81
N GLN A 289 32.67 -6.09 15.99
CA GLN A 289 31.79 -6.40 14.86
C GLN A 289 31.21 -5.16 14.17
N PHE A 290 30.88 -4.11 14.93
CA PHE A 290 30.15 -2.94 14.44
C PHE A 290 30.98 -1.64 14.46
N GLY A 291 32.22 -1.69 14.99
CA GLY A 291 33.08 -0.53 15.12
C GLY A 291 32.79 0.31 16.37
N ALA A 292 33.20 1.57 16.35
CA ALA A 292 33.15 2.45 17.51
C ALA A 292 31.73 2.58 18.11
N ILE A 293 31.60 2.27 19.40
CA ILE A 293 30.31 2.31 20.12
C ILE A 293 30.04 3.74 20.60
N THR A 294 29.02 4.39 20.04
CA THR A 294 28.56 5.72 20.47
C THR A 294 27.59 5.66 21.66
N ASN A 295 26.76 4.61 21.74
CA ASN A 295 25.81 4.41 22.84
C ASN A 295 25.85 2.94 23.32
N PRO A 296 26.36 2.67 24.54
CA PRO A 296 26.52 1.30 25.03
C PRO A 296 25.19 0.60 25.27
N LYS A 297 24.11 1.33 25.61
CA LYS A 297 22.79 0.73 25.83
C LYS A 297 22.23 0.12 24.55
N THR A 298 22.25 0.89 23.46
CA THR A 298 21.72 0.44 22.17
C THR A 298 22.60 -0.65 21.57
N ALA A 299 23.92 -0.56 21.71
CA ALA A 299 24.85 -1.60 21.27
C ALA A 299 24.60 -2.93 21.99
N LEU A 300 24.37 -2.90 23.32
CA LEU A 300 24.07 -4.10 24.09
C LEU A 300 22.71 -4.72 23.69
N VAL A 301 21.68 -3.92 23.45
CA VAL A 301 20.38 -4.41 22.96
C VAL A 301 20.51 -4.99 21.55
N ALA A 302 21.30 -4.37 20.67
CA ALA A 302 21.57 -4.89 19.34
C ALA A 302 22.32 -6.24 19.38
N ALA A 303 23.34 -6.35 20.23
CA ALA A 303 24.06 -7.59 20.50
C ALA A 303 23.12 -8.69 21.03
N ALA A 304 22.24 -8.37 21.98
CA ALA A 304 21.24 -9.31 22.49
C ALA A 304 20.26 -9.80 21.42
N ARG A 305 19.82 -8.93 20.50
CA ARG A 305 18.98 -9.33 19.36
C ARG A 305 19.75 -10.19 18.35
N ALA A 306 21.02 -9.89 18.10
CA ALA A 306 21.87 -10.71 17.23
C ALA A 306 22.07 -12.11 17.83
N ALA A 307 22.39 -12.17 19.13
CA ALA A 307 22.54 -13.41 19.89
C ALA A 307 21.25 -14.25 19.89
N ALA A 308 20.10 -13.65 20.17
CA ALA A 308 18.81 -14.35 20.18
C ALA A 308 18.45 -14.94 18.80
N ARG A 309 18.80 -14.25 17.71
CA ARG A 309 18.60 -14.77 16.34
C ARG A 309 19.57 -15.91 16.00
N ARG A 310 20.82 -15.83 16.45
CA ARG A 310 21.86 -16.83 16.18
C ARG A 310 21.67 -18.09 17.03
N PHE A 311 21.18 -17.94 18.27
CA PHE A 311 21.02 -19.00 19.25
C PHE A 311 19.60 -19.02 19.85
N PRO A 312 18.55 -19.29 19.05
CA PRO A 312 17.16 -19.16 19.49
C PRO A 312 16.75 -20.11 20.62
N ASN A 313 17.46 -21.24 20.76
CA ASN A 313 17.18 -22.26 21.78
C ASN A 313 17.93 -22.05 23.10
N HIS A 314 18.65 -20.94 23.26
CA HIS A 314 19.43 -20.67 24.47
C HIS A 314 18.77 -19.56 25.29
N THR A 315 19.03 -19.57 26.60
CA THR A 315 18.64 -18.44 27.46
C THR A 315 19.38 -17.18 27.01
N GLN A 316 18.79 -16.02 27.24
CA GLN A 316 19.33 -14.74 26.76
C GLN A 316 20.78 -14.50 27.19
N GLY A 317 21.13 -14.84 28.43
CA GLY A 317 22.51 -14.69 28.93
C GLY A 317 23.50 -15.64 28.26
N THR A 318 23.14 -16.91 28.10
CA THR A 318 24.00 -17.90 27.43
C THR A 318 24.15 -17.61 25.94
N ALA A 319 23.07 -17.20 25.28
CA ALA A 319 23.08 -16.80 23.88
C ALA A 319 24.01 -15.61 23.66
N LEU A 320 23.93 -14.59 24.52
CA LEU A 320 24.76 -13.39 24.41
C LEU A 320 26.24 -13.70 24.62
N GLN A 321 26.56 -14.54 25.61
CA GLN A 321 27.94 -14.96 25.85
C GLN A 321 28.51 -15.72 24.63
N ARG A 322 27.80 -16.73 24.13
CA ARG A 322 28.25 -17.52 22.96
C ARG A 322 28.41 -16.68 21.71
N TRP A 323 27.52 -15.71 21.50
CA TRP A 323 27.65 -14.77 20.41
C TRP A 323 28.91 -13.92 20.54
N ALA A 324 29.17 -13.38 21.73
CA ALA A 324 30.34 -12.56 21.98
C ALA A 324 31.65 -13.34 21.80
N ASP A 325 31.69 -14.58 22.31
CA ASP A 325 32.82 -15.49 22.14
C ASP A 325 33.06 -15.74 20.64
N SER A 326 32.02 -16.10 19.87
CA SER A 326 32.17 -16.37 18.43
C SER A 326 32.70 -15.17 17.64
N VAL A 327 32.24 -13.96 17.95
CA VAL A 327 32.65 -12.75 17.24
C VAL A 327 34.10 -12.41 17.53
N LEU A 328 34.55 -12.59 18.77
CA LEU A 328 35.93 -12.34 19.16
C LEU A 328 36.88 -13.41 18.62
N GLU A 329 36.47 -14.68 18.61
CA GLU A 329 37.23 -15.78 18.02
C GLU A 329 37.41 -15.62 16.50
N ASP A 330 36.33 -15.30 15.78
CA ASP A 330 36.36 -15.07 14.32
C ASP A 330 37.31 -13.92 13.95
N HIS A 331 37.34 -12.85 14.77
CA HIS A 331 38.22 -11.71 14.52
C HIS A 331 39.69 -11.99 14.85
N CYS A 332 39.96 -12.75 15.92
CA CYS A 332 41.32 -13.21 16.23
C CYS A 332 41.89 -14.13 15.13
N ALA A 333 41.05 -14.99 14.53
CA ALA A 333 41.45 -15.82 13.40
C ALA A 333 41.75 -15.00 12.14
N ALA A 334 40.93 -13.98 11.84
CA ALA A 334 41.14 -13.10 10.69
C ALA A 334 42.39 -12.20 10.81
N ALA A 335 42.81 -11.85 12.03
CA ALA A 335 44.03 -11.06 12.26
C ALA A 335 45.33 -11.88 12.14
N ALA A 336 45.26 -13.22 12.14
CA ALA A 336 46.40 -14.13 12.07
C ALA A 336 46.77 -14.56 10.63
N GLU A 337 45.89 -14.34 9.66
CA GLU A 337 46.15 -14.59 8.24
C GLU A 337 46.76 -13.32 7.60
N PRO A 338 47.90 -13.40 6.88
CA PRO A 338 48.36 -12.31 6.03
C PRO A 338 47.32 -12.12 4.93
N MET A 339 46.47 -11.12 5.09
CA MET A 339 45.35 -10.85 4.20
C MET A 339 45.89 -10.38 2.84
N GLU A 340 45.97 -11.30 1.87
CA GLU A 340 45.88 -10.93 0.46
C GLU A 340 44.55 -10.20 0.28
N GLN A 341 44.66 -8.92 -0.05
CA GLN A 341 43.53 -8.02 -0.26
C GLN A 341 42.72 -8.49 -1.47
N LEU A 342 41.70 -9.32 -1.23
CA LEU A 342 40.60 -9.50 -2.16
C LEU A 342 39.74 -8.22 -2.14
N PRO A 343 39.37 -7.66 -3.30
CA PRO A 343 38.69 -6.39 -3.36
C PRO A 343 37.30 -6.51 -2.74
N VAL A 344 37.08 -5.64 -1.76
CA VAL A 344 35.79 -5.34 -1.14
C VAL A 344 34.77 -5.06 -2.24
N LEU A 345 33.62 -5.75 -2.20
CA LEU A 345 32.45 -5.48 -3.03
C LEU A 345 32.17 -3.97 -3.09
N ALA A 346 32.34 -3.39 -4.28
CA ALA A 346 32.39 -1.96 -4.54
C ALA A 346 31.10 -1.23 -4.14
N ASN A 347 31.23 -0.25 -3.25
CA ASN A 347 30.28 0.84 -3.14
C ASN A 347 30.49 1.77 -4.34
N LEU A 348 29.57 1.74 -5.31
CA LEU A 348 29.60 2.55 -6.54
C LEU A 348 29.91 4.04 -6.31
N GLY A 349 29.51 4.60 -5.15
CA GLY A 349 29.76 5.99 -4.80
C GLY A 349 31.20 6.31 -4.36
N VAL A 350 31.94 5.32 -3.84
CA VAL A 350 33.34 5.50 -3.41
C VAL A 350 34.26 5.41 -4.63
N GLU A 351 34.00 4.49 -5.55
CA GLU A 351 34.78 4.38 -6.79
C GLU A 351 34.60 5.60 -7.70
N LEU A 352 33.39 6.16 -7.80
CA LEU A 352 33.15 7.40 -8.55
C LEU A 352 33.98 8.57 -8.01
N ALA A 353 34.12 8.66 -6.68
CA ALA A 353 34.89 9.71 -6.02
C ALA A 353 36.41 9.51 -6.19
N ILE A 354 36.89 8.27 -6.15
CA ILE A 354 38.32 7.98 -6.33
C ILE A 354 38.73 8.14 -7.80
N SER A 355 37.94 7.66 -8.76
CA SER A 355 38.25 7.79 -10.18
C SER A 355 38.19 9.24 -10.67
N THR A 356 37.28 10.07 -10.16
CA THR A 356 37.25 11.51 -10.48
C THR A 356 38.45 12.28 -9.92
N VAL A 357 38.98 11.88 -8.77
CA VAL A 357 40.18 12.50 -8.17
C VAL A 357 41.48 12.01 -8.82
N THR A 358 41.54 10.73 -9.18
CA THR A 358 42.75 10.11 -9.77
C THR A 358 42.82 10.22 -11.29
N GLY A 359 41.73 10.61 -11.96
CA GLY A 359 41.66 10.73 -13.41
C GLY A 359 41.71 9.38 -14.15
N HIS A 360 41.53 8.27 -13.45
CA HIS A 360 41.52 6.93 -14.06
C HIS A 360 40.13 6.54 -14.52
N CYS A 361 40.06 5.75 -15.60
CA CYS A 361 38.82 5.27 -16.17
C CYS A 361 37.98 4.53 -15.13
N VAL A 362 36.73 4.95 -14.92
CA VAL A 362 35.82 4.31 -13.96
C VAL A 362 35.55 2.85 -14.33
N ASN A 363 35.57 2.51 -15.62
CA ASN A 363 35.19 1.19 -16.11
C ASN A 363 36.30 0.14 -15.97
N CYS A 364 37.53 0.46 -16.39
CA CYS A 364 38.64 -0.49 -16.32
C CYS A 364 39.62 -0.22 -15.17
N GLN A 365 39.63 0.98 -14.59
CA GLN A 365 40.58 1.46 -13.57
C GLN A 365 42.08 1.39 -13.94
N CYS A 366 42.43 0.82 -15.08
CA CYS A 366 43.81 0.58 -15.50
C CYS A 366 44.44 1.73 -16.29
N THR A 367 43.64 2.56 -16.96
CA THR A 367 44.13 3.65 -17.82
C THR A 367 43.55 4.99 -17.42
N PRO A 368 44.30 6.10 -17.56
CA PRO A 368 43.76 7.44 -17.39
C PRO A 368 42.60 7.66 -18.38
N GLY A 369 41.48 8.17 -17.89
CA GLY A 369 40.26 8.42 -18.66
C GLY A 369 40.04 9.90 -18.91
N THR A 370 39.46 10.25 -20.04
CA THR A 370 38.98 11.61 -20.31
C THR A 370 37.59 11.80 -19.70
N LEU A 371 37.34 12.96 -19.08
CA LEU A 371 36.02 13.31 -18.57
C LEU A 371 35.03 13.44 -19.74
N ARG A 372 34.05 12.54 -19.82
CA ARG A 372 33.03 12.54 -20.87
C ARG A 372 31.77 13.26 -20.38
N ALA A 373 31.60 14.51 -20.82
CA ALA A 373 30.42 15.32 -20.52
C ALA A 373 29.15 14.83 -21.23
N GLU A 374 29.29 13.91 -22.18
CA GLU A 374 28.21 13.25 -22.92
C GLU A 374 27.43 12.24 -22.06
N LEU A 375 28.00 11.82 -20.91
CA LEU A 375 27.33 10.96 -19.95
C LEU A 375 26.44 11.80 -19.00
N PRO A 376 25.32 11.23 -18.48
CA PRO A 376 24.45 11.91 -17.50
C PRO A 376 25.19 12.40 -16.24
N ILE A 377 26.33 11.79 -15.94
CA ILE A 377 27.27 12.21 -14.91
C ILE A 377 28.65 12.28 -15.58
N PRO A 378 29.34 13.44 -15.57
CA PRO A 378 30.66 13.56 -16.17
C PRO A 378 31.67 12.73 -15.37
N VAL A 379 32.10 11.61 -15.95
CA VAL A 379 33.04 10.67 -15.36
C VAL A 379 34.21 10.40 -16.31
N PRO A 380 35.43 10.14 -15.80
CA PRO A 380 36.57 9.79 -16.63
C PRO A 380 36.40 8.37 -17.21
N VAL A 381 36.40 8.25 -18.53
CA VAL A 381 36.34 6.97 -19.26
C VAL A 381 37.43 6.96 -20.33
N CYS A 382 38.20 5.87 -20.45
CA CYS A 382 39.21 5.74 -21.50
C CYS A 382 38.57 5.43 -22.85
N ASP A 383 39.28 5.74 -23.92
CA ASP A 383 38.76 5.65 -25.30
C ASP A 383 38.36 4.21 -25.67
N ASP A 384 39.09 3.21 -25.17
CA ASP A 384 38.78 1.79 -25.40
C ASP A 384 37.46 1.37 -24.74
N CYS A 385 37.23 1.79 -23.49
CA CYS A 385 35.97 1.52 -22.80
C CYS A 385 34.83 2.35 -23.39
N TRP A 386 35.11 3.55 -23.86
CA TRP A 386 34.13 4.39 -24.54
C TRP A 386 33.66 3.77 -25.85
N ALA A 387 34.59 3.33 -26.71
CA ALA A 387 34.30 2.68 -27.97
C ALA A 387 33.62 1.32 -27.82
N ALA A 388 33.95 0.56 -26.76
CA ALA A 388 33.32 -0.74 -26.48
C ALA A 388 31.85 -0.62 -26.02
N HIS A 389 31.45 0.51 -25.43
CA HIS A 389 30.09 0.74 -24.93
C HIS A 389 29.26 1.70 -25.82
N ALA A 390 29.90 2.35 -26.78
CA ALA A 390 29.21 3.04 -27.87
C ALA A 390 28.81 2.02 -28.93
N GLU A 391 27.69 1.30 -28.73
CA GLU A 391 27.16 0.42 -29.78
C GLU A 391 26.79 1.22 -31.05
N PRO A 392 26.88 0.59 -32.24
CA PRO A 392 26.62 1.22 -33.52
C PRO A 392 25.10 1.25 -33.76
N GLU A 393 24.41 2.25 -33.24
CA GLU A 393 23.08 2.58 -33.73
C GLU A 393 23.21 3.54 -34.93
N PHE A 394 22.58 3.17 -36.05
CA PHE A 394 22.40 3.89 -37.32
C PHE A 394 23.37 3.58 -38.47
N GLU A 395 23.31 2.37 -39.03
CA GLU A 395 23.45 2.17 -40.48
C GLU A 395 22.49 1.06 -40.92
N GLU A 396 21.82 1.27 -42.07
CA GLU A 396 20.84 0.39 -42.76
C GLU A 396 19.35 0.51 -42.36
N ASP A 397 18.66 1.53 -42.92
CA ASP A 397 17.53 1.29 -43.84
C ASP A 397 17.03 2.62 -44.46
N TYR A 398 17.74 3.05 -45.51
CA TYR A 398 17.21 3.93 -46.56
C TYR A 398 17.87 3.53 -47.89
N ALA A 399 17.41 2.42 -48.50
CA ALA A 399 17.44 2.20 -49.95
C ALA A 399 16.77 0.85 -50.32
N ALA A 400 15.46 0.87 -50.58
CA ALA A 400 14.80 0.13 -51.67
C ALA A 400 13.39 0.68 -51.89
#